data_AF-A0A7X8SCP6-F1
#
_entry.id   AF-A0A7X8SCP6-F1
#
_cell.length_a   1.000
_cell.length_b   1.000
_cell.length_c   1.000
_cell.angle_alpha   90.00
_cell.angle_beta   90.00
_cell.angle_gamma   90.00
#
_symmetry.space_group_name_H-M   'P 1'
#
loop_
_entity.id
_entity.type
_entity.pdbx_description
1 polymer ?
#
loop_
_entity_poly.entity_id
_entity_poly.type
_entity_poly.pdbx_seq_one_letter_code
_entity_poly.pdbx_strand_id
1 'polypeptide(L)'
;MEHGDWNNPVIVDLGGAGRYAIITNALDAANCMSEEWPVRGGPVVDEAVLVCLDAVLGKASAEQSRRAFLDAAEEAGLSVRPDAGSLH
;
A
#
# COMPACT_ATOMS: atom_id res chain seq x y z
N MET A 1 -14.92 -5.89 10.52
CA MET A 1 -14.50 -5.99 9.11
C MET A 1 -12.99 -6.18 9.17
N GLU A 2 -12.51 -7.42 9.11
CA GLU A 2 -11.15 -7.79 9.55
C GLU A 2 -10.35 -8.47 8.41
N HIS A 3 -10.83 -8.40 7.17
CA HIS A 3 -10.26 -9.16 6.04
C HIS A 3 -9.09 -8.45 5.36
N GLY A 4 -8.87 -7.17 5.68
CA GLY A 4 -7.85 -6.33 5.04
C GLY A 4 -6.66 -5.96 5.92
N ASP A 5 -6.66 -6.34 7.19
CA ASP A 5 -5.64 -5.90 8.15
C ASP A 5 -4.26 -6.47 7.82
N TRP A 6 -3.27 -5.58 7.70
CA TRP A 6 -1.89 -5.98 7.49
C TRP A 6 -1.23 -6.15 8.85
N ASN A 7 -0.81 -7.38 9.17
CA ASN A 7 -0.04 -7.66 10.39
C ASN A 7 1.24 -6.82 10.51
N ASN A 8 1.76 -6.33 9.38
CA ASN A 8 2.90 -5.44 9.34
C ASN A 8 2.53 -4.20 8.52
N PRO A 9 2.31 -3.05 9.17
CA PRO A 9 2.08 -1.81 8.46
C PRO A 9 3.28 -1.45 7.59
N VAL A 10 3.01 -0.73 6.51
CA VAL A 10 4.01 -0.25 5.56
C VAL A 10 3.88 1.27 5.47
N ILE A 11 5.00 1.96 5.59
CA ILE A 11 5.08 3.39 5.42
C ILE A 11 5.61 3.65 4.02
N VAL A 12 4.84 4.37 3.19
CA VAL A 12 5.29 4.81 1.87
C VAL A 12 5.65 6.29 1.92
N ASP A 13 6.80 6.65 1.35
CA ASP A 13 7.16 8.04 1.07
C ASP A 13 6.56 8.42 -0.29
N LEU A 14 5.62 9.37 -0.28
CA LEU A 14 4.92 9.85 -1.46
C LEU A 14 5.66 11.02 -2.13
N GLY A 15 6.90 11.29 -1.75
CA GLY A 15 7.72 12.36 -2.31
C GLY A 15 7.26 13.77 -1.93
N GLY A 16 8.24 14.66 -1.71
CA GLY A 16 8.00 16.08 -1.46
C GLY A 16 7.66 16.40 -0.01
N ALA A 17 8.67 16.87 0.74
CA ALA A 17 8.52 17.51 2.05
C ALA A 17 7.81 16.67 3.15
N GLY A 18 8.21 15.40 3.32
CA GLY A 18 7.81 14.60 4.48
C GLY A 18 6.36 14.10 4.45
N ARG A 19 5.79 13.91 3.25
CA ARG A 19 4.52 13.22 3.06
C ARG A 19 4.74 11.71 3.08
N TYR A 20 4.47 11.12 4.23
CA TYR A 20 4.45 9.68 4.42
C TYR A 20 3.02 9.22 4.66
N ALA A 21 2.60 8.14 4.01
CA ALA A 21 1.35 7.47 4.31
C ALA A 21 1.64 6.16 5.05
N ILE A 22 0.90 5.91 6.13
CA ILE A 22 1.06 4.72 6.98
C ILE A 22 -0.06 3.75 6.66
N ILE A 23 0.26 2.75 5.87
CA ILE A 23 -0.68 1.76 5.40
C ILE A 23 -0.76 0.61 6.39
N THR A 24 -1.90 0.52 7.07
CA THR A 24 -2.17 -0.52 8.09
C THR A 24 -3.04 -1.66 7.58
N ASN A 25 -3.70 -1.45 6.44
CA ASN A 25 -4.64 -2.40 5.85
C ASN A 25 -4.78 -2.16 4.35
N ALA A 26 -5.39 -3.11 3.65
CA ALA A 26 -5.58 -3.06 2.20
C ALA A 26 -6.49 -1.89 1.75
N LEU A 27 -7.48 -1.49 2.56
CA LEU A 27 -8.34 -0.36 2.20
C LEU A 27 -7.56 0.95 2.22
N ASP A 28 -6.73 1.13 3.25
CA ASP A 28 -5.82 2.27 3.41
C ASP A 28 -4.84 2.35 2.24
N ALA A 29 -4.31 1.19 1.82
CA ALA A 29 -3.45 1.06 0.66
C ALA A 29 -4.13 1.55 -0.63
N ALA A 30 -5.34 1.06 -0.90
CA ALA A 30 -6.12 1.44 -2.06
C ALA A 30 -6.45 2.94 -2.07
N ASN A 31 -6.80 3.49 -0.91
CA ASN A 31 -7.11 4.91 -0.77
C ASN A 31 -5.87 5.77 -1.03
N CYS A 32 -4.73 5.42 -0.43
CA CYS A 32 -3.45 6.10 -0.66
C CYS A 32 -3.04 6.07 -2.14
N MET A 33 -3.17 4.92 -2.81
CA MET A 33 -2.87 4.80 -4.24
C MET A 33 -3.84 5.58 -5.13
N SER A 34 -5.08 5.78 -4.71
CA SER A 34 -6.08 6.50 -5.51
C SER A 34 -6.08 8.01 -5.29
N GLU A 35 -5.77 8.48 -4.08
CA GLU A 35 -5.88 9.89 -3.69
C GLU A 35 -4.52 10.56 -3.46
N GLU A 36 -3.57 9.86 -2.85
CA GLU A 36 -2.33 10.44 -2.35
C GLU A 36 -1.11 10.16 -3.25
N TRP A 37 -1.25 9.28 -4.24
CA TRP A 37 -0.16 8.85 -5.09
C TRP A 37 0.39 10.01 -5.94
N PRO A 38 1.71 10.31 -5.86
CA PRO A 38 2.32 11.43 -6.58
C PRO A 38 2.46 11.14 -8.08
N VAL A 39 2.58 9.86 -8.45
CA VAL A 39 2.68 9.41 -9.83
C VAL A 39 1.28 9.17 -10.35
N ARG A 40 0.89 9.90 -11.40
CA ARG A 40 -0.41 9.69 -12.06
C ARG A 40 -0.36 8.47 -12.97
N GLY A 41 -0.70 7.32 -12.41
CA GLY A 41 -1.05 6.12 -13.15
C GLY A 41 0.16 5.27 -13.57
N GLY A 42 -0.12 3.98 -13.68
CA GLY A 42 0.79 2.90 -14.03
C GLY A 42 0.00 1.58 -13.98
N PRO A 43 0.30 0.61 -14.86
CA PRO A 43 -0.41 -0.66 -14.86
C PRO A 43 -0.29 -1.38 -13.51
N VAL A 44 0.83 -1.18 -12.80
CA VAL A 44 1.07 -1.83 -11.50
C VAL A 44 0.26 -1.18 -10.38
N VAL A 45 0.18 0.16 -10.33
CA VAL A 45 -0.65 0.84 -9.30
C VAL A 45 -2.15 0.56 -9.47
N ASP A 46 -2.63 0.44 -10.72
CA ASP A 46 -4.03 0.08 -11.00
C ASP A 46 -4.33 -1.36 -10.56
N GLU A 47 -3.43 -2.30 -10.88
CA GLU A 47 -3.52 -3.69 -10.41
C GLU A 47 -3.47 -3.75 -8.87
N ALA A 48 -2.59 -2.99 -8.24
CA ALA A 48 -2.46 -2.96 -6.80
C ALA A 48 -3.74 -2.46 -6.10
N VAL A 49 -4.41 -1.43 -6.64
CA VAL A 49 -5.71 -0.95 -6.14
C VAL A 49 -6.76 -2.07 -6.24
N LEU A 50 -6.81 -2.79 -7.37
CA LEU A 50 -7.73 -3.91 -7.55
C LEU A 50 -7.48 -5.03 -6.53
N VAL A 51 -6.23 -5.47 -6.36
CA VAL A 51 -5.86 -6.53 -5.41
C VAL A 51 -6.17 -6.10 -3.97
N CYS A 52 -5.96 -4.82 -3.64
CA CYS A 52 -6.31 -4.28 -2.33
C CYS A 52 -7.83 -4.32 -2.09
N LEU A 53 -8.64 -3.93 -3.08
CA LEU A 53 -10.11 -4.04 -2.99
C LEU A 53 -10.57 -5.50 -2.90
N ASP A 54 -9.96 -6.42 -3.67
CA ASP A 54 -10.21 -7.85 -3.56
C ASP A 54 -9.89 -8.38 -2.15
N ALA A 55 -8.83 -7.89 -1.51
CA ALA A 55 -8.51 -8.28 -0.13
C ALA A 55 -9.55 -7.76 0.88
N VAL A 56 -10.04 -6.54 0.71
CA VAL A 56 -11.15 -5.99 1.52
C VAL A 56 -12.43 -6.81 1.35
N LEU A 57 -12.67 -7.32 0.14
CA LEU A 57 -13.80 -8.21 -0.18
C LEU A 57 -13.57 -9.67 0.28
N GLY A 58 -12.40 -10.01 0.83
CA GLY A 58 -12.04 -11.37 1.25
C GLY A 58 -11.71 -12.33 0.10
N LYS A 59 -11.47 -11.79 -1.10
CA LYS A 59 -11.09 -12.55 -2.31
C LYS A 59 -9.57 -12.70 -2.47
N ALA A 60 -8.81 -11.74 -1.92
CA ALA A 60 -7.35 -11.81 -1.83
C ALA A 60 -6.88 -11.78 -0.38
N SER A 61 -5.63 -12.19 -0.14
CA SER A 61 -5.03 -12.14 1.20
C SER A 61 -4.34 -10.80 1.48
N ALA A 62 -4.20 -10.45 2.76
CA ALA A 62 -3.44 -9.27 3.21
C ALA A 62 -1.99 -9.26 2.65
N GLU A 63 -1.35 -10.42 2.54
CA GLU A 63 -0.02 -10.54 1.93
C GLU A 63 0.01 -10.23 0.43
N GLN A 64 -1.06 -10.59 -0.31
CA GLN A 64 -1.15 -10.32 -1.75
C GLN A 64 -1.34 -8.83 -2.02
N SER A 65 -2.27 -8.21 -1.30
CA SER A 65 -2.49 -6.75 -1.36
C SER A 65 -1.22 -5.99 -0.98
N ARG A 66 -0.51 -6.43 0.06
CA ARG A 66 0.77 -5.84 0.46
C ARG A 66 1.82 -5.96 -0.64
N ARG A 67 1.99 -7.13 -1.26
CA ARG A 67 2.95 -7.30 -2.36
C ARG A 67 2.64 -6.39 -3.54
N ALA A 68 1.38 -6.34 -3.96
CA ALA A 68 0.98 -5.49 -5.08
C ALA A 68 1.25 -4.00 -4.79
N PHE A 69 1.01 -3.56 -3.55
CA PHE A 69 1.35 -2.21 -3.12
C PHE A 69 2.87 -1.91 -3.17
N LEU A 70 3.71 -2.85 -2.74
CA LEU A 70 5.17 -2.70 -2.80
C LEU A 70 5.66 -2.58 -4.25
N ASP A 71 5.09 -3.40 -5.15
CA ASP A 71 5.39 -3.37 -6.58
C ASP A 71 5.01 -2.01 -7.19
N ALA A 72 3.82 -1.51 -6.85
CA ALA A 72 3.35 -0.20 -7.30
C ALA A 72 4.25 0.94 -6.80
N ALA A 73 4.74 0.85 -5.57
CA ALA A 73 5.67 1.82 -5.03
C ALA A 73 7.04 1.76 -5.74
N GLU A 74 7.54 0.56 -6.03
CA GLU A 74 8.78 0.36 -6.79
C GLU A 74 8.68 0.95 -8.20
N GLU A 75 7.59 0.67 -8.93
CA GLU A 75 7.34 1.25 -10.27
C GLU A 75 7.28 2.78 -10.22
N ALA A 76 6.62 3.34 -9.20
CA ALA A 76 6.51 4.78 -9.00
C ALA A 76 7.82 5.43 -8.48
N GLY A 77 8.85 4.64 -8.16
CA GLY A 77 10.11 5.12 -7.58
C GLY A 77 9.95 5.64 -6.14
N LEU A 78 8.93 5.18 -5.43
CA LEU A 78 8.62 5.56 -4.06
C LEU A 78 9.38 4.69 -3.07
N SER A 79 9.82 5.29 -1.97
CA SER A 79 10.50 4.57 -0.91
C SER A 79 9.48 4.01 0.06
N VAL A 80 9.34 2.69 0.08
CA VAL A 80 8.53 1.97 1.08
C VAL A 80 9.41 1.44 2.21
N ARG A 81 8.93 1.58 3.44
CA ARG A 81 9.59 1.06 4.63
C ARG A 81 8.57 0.26 5.44
N PRO A 82 8.85 -1.00 5.81
CA PRO A 82 8.01 -1.66 6.80
C PRO A 82 8.08 -0.86 8.10
N ASP A 83 6.95 -0.62 8.76
CA ASP A 83 6.94 -0.19 10.15
C ASP A 83 7.45 -1.36 10.98
N ALA A 84 8.77 -1.47 11.06
CA ALA A 84 9.45 -2.34 11.99
C ALA A 84 9.48 -1.60 13.33
N GLY A 85 8.34 -1.60 14.02
CA GLY A 85 8.29 -1.43 15.47
C GLY A 85 9.04 -2.56 16.17
N SER A 86 10.35 -2.63 15.97
CA SER A 86 11.30 -3.45 16.72
C SER A 86 12.71 -2.97 16.41
N LEU A 87 13.06 -1.82 16.98
CA LEU A 87 14.43 -1.58 17.40
C LEU A 87 14.40 -1.17 18.87
N HIS A 88 14.40 -2.23 19.69
CA HIS A 88 14.75 -2.34 21.10
C HIS A 88 13.85 -1.68 22.15
#